data_AF-A0A928DXM4-F1
#
_entry.id   AF-A0A928DXM4-F1
#
_cell.length_a   1.000
_cell.length_b   1.000
_cell.length_c   1.000
_cell.angle_alpha   90.00
_cell.angle_beta   90.00
_cell.angle_gamma   90.00
#
_symmetry.space_group_name_H-M   'P 1'
#
loop_
_entity.id
_entity.type
_entity.pdbx_description
1 polymer ?
#
loop_
_entity_poly.entity_id
_entity_poly.type
_entity_poly.pdbx_seq_one_letter_code
_entity_poly.pdbx_strand_id
1 'polypeptide(L)' 'MFEFERSPGGVMLTRFRGEGVSRAAVPEIVEGLPVVRIAEEAFANVRGLREVTLPETVQSLGRSVFYGCRELEKAVLPP' A
#
# COMPACT_ATOMS: atom_id res chain seq x y z
N MET A 1 2.62 -7.10 7.55
CA MET A 1 3.69 -7.45 6.59
C MET A 1 3.23 -7.11 5.19
N PHE A 2 4.12 -6.57 4.36
CA PHE A 2 3.85 -6.28 2.95
C PHE A 2 4.29 -7.44 2.07
N GLU A 3 3.43 -7.84 1.13
CA GLU A 3 3.77 -8.72 0.02
C GLU A 3 4.01 -7.87 -1.23
N PHE A 4 4.94 -8.31 -2.06
CA PHE A 4 5.39 -7.56 -3.21
C PHE A 4 5.88 -8.46 -4.32
N GLU A 5 5.87 -7.92 -5.53
CA GLU A 5 6.36 -8.56 -6.74
C GLU A 5 7.23 -7.59 -7.55
N ARG A 6 8.17 -8.14 -8.33
CA ARG A 6 8.96 -7.34 -9.25
C ARG A 6 8.10 -6.84 -10.40
N SER A 7 8.36 -5.60 -10.78
CA SER A 7 7.54 -4.81 -11.69
C SER A 7 8.47 -4.11 -12.68
N PRO A 8 8.09 -3.91 -13.95
CA PRO A 8 8.79 -2.95 -14.79
C PRO A 8 8.88 -1.61 -14.07
N GLY A 9 10.09 -1.06 -13.94
CA GLY A 9 10.35 0.21 -13.25
C GLY A 9 10.47 0.15 -11.73
N GLY A 10 10.30 -1.01 -11.06
CA GLY A 10 10.52 -1.13 -9.62
C GLY A 10 9.79 -2.31 -8.98
N VAL A 11 9.13 -2.06 -7.86
CA VAL A 11 8.36 -3.04 -7.07
C VAL A 11 6.89 -2.69 -7.07
N MET A 12 6.04 -3.71 -7.18
CA MET A 12 4.61 -3.62 -7.01
C MET A 12 4.22 -4.23 -5.66
N LEU A 13 3.51 -3.46 -4.84
CA LEU A 13 2.96 -3.95 -3.58
C LEU A 13 1.65 -4.67 -3.85
N THR A 14 1.59 -5.98 -3.59
CA THR A 14 0.44 -6.83 -3.92
C THR A 14 -0.53 -6.99 -2.77
N ARG A 15 -0.03 -7.00 -1.53
CA ARG A 15 -0.86 -7.17 -0.35
C ARG A 15 -0.26 -6.53 0.89
N PHE A 16 -1.11 -6.02 1.77
CA PHE A 16 -0.76 -5.66 3.14
C PHE A 16 -1.52 -6.55 4.13
N ARG A 17 -0.76 -7.33 4.92
CA ARG A 17 -1.28 -8.14 6.03
C ARG A 17 -0.95 -7.47 7.36
N GLY A 18 -1.71 -6.46 7.72
CA GLY A 18 -1.57 -5.72 8.98
C GLY A 18 -2.70 -6.03 9.95
N GLU A 19 -2.80 -7.26 10.46
CA GLU A 19 -3.75 -7.55 11.53
C GLU A 19 -3.37 -6.78 12.80
N GLY A 20 -4.32 -6.04 13.38
CA GLY A 20 -4.07 -5.19 14.55
C GLY A 20 -3.21 -3.94 14.27
N VAL A 21 -2.87 -3.66 13.01
CA VAL A 21 -2.09 -2.46 12.65
C VAL A 21 -3.02 -1.29 12.38
N SER A 22 -2.84 -0.20 13.14
CA SER A 22 -3.61 1.04 12.98
C SER A 22 -2.99 2.04 12.01
N ARG A 23 -1.68 1.96 11.75
CA ARG A 23 -0.97 2.88 10.85
C ARG A 23 -0.02 2.11 9.95
N ALA A 24 -0.11 2.31 8.65
CA ALA A 24 0.77 1.70 7.66
C ALA A 24 1.55 2.77 6.89
N ALA A 25 2.87 2.67 6.90
CA ALA A 25 3.74 3.44 6.01
C ALA A 25 4.29 2.47 4.97
N VAL A 26 3.97 2.72 3.70
CA VAL A 26 4.52 1.92 2.59
C VAL A 26 5.99 2.31 2.40
N PRO A 27 6.91 1.35 2.39
CA PRO A 27 8.33 1.64 2.17
C PRO A 27 8.53 2.23 0.78
N GLU A 28 9.40 3.23 0.68
CA GLU A 28 9.80 3.82 -0.60
C GLU A 28 10.63 2.84 -1.43
N ILE A 29 11.50 2.07 -0.77
CA ILE A 29 12.43 1.12 -1.40
C ILE A 29 12.23 -0.30 -0.84
N VAL A 30 12.14 -1.29 -1.72
CA VAL A 30 12.12 -2.72 -1.41
C VAL A 30 13.15 -3.42 -2.29
N GLU A 31 14.05 -4.21 -1.69
CA GLU A 31 15.17 -4.87 -2.40
C GLU A 31 16.04 -3.92 -3.25
N GLY A 32 16.20 -2.67 -2.81
CA GLY A 32 16.97 -1.65 -3.56
C GLY A 32 16.24 -1.06 -4.77
N LEU A 33 14.95 -1.39 -4.96
CA LEU A 33 14.11 -0.87 -6.03
C LEU A 33 12.96 -0.03 -5.47
N PRO A 34 12.52 1.03 -6.18
CA PRO A 34 11.41 1.87 -5.71
C PRO A 34 10.07 1.14 -5.76
N VAL A 35 9.20 1.39 -4.79
CA VAL A 35 7.79 0.98 -4.86
C VAL A 35 7.07 1.94 -5.79
N VAL A 36 6.72 1.44 -6.98
CA VAL A 36 6.16 2.24 -8.07
C VAL A 36 4.69 1.96 -8.32
N ARG A 37 4.16 0.83 -7.82
CA ARG A 37 2.76 0.43 -8.04
C ARG A 37 2.15 -0.16 -6.79
N ILE A 38 0.88 0.15 -6.53
CA ILE A 38 0.06 -0.52 -5.54
C ILE A 38 -1.00 -1.32 -6.28
N ALA A 39 -1.07 -2.63 -6.04
CA ALA A 39 -1.99 -3.52 -6.75
C ALA A 39 -3.45 -3.26 -6.37
N GLU A 40 -4.35 -3.81 -7.18
CA GLU A 40 -5.77 -3.86 -6.86
C GLU A 40 -5.99 -4.53 -5.50
N GLU A 41 -6.84 -3.92 -4.68
CA GLU A 41 -7.20 -4.43 -3.35
C GLU A 41 -6.00 -4.71 -2.42
N ALA A 42 -4.84 -4.07 -2.62
CA ALA A 42 -3.63 -4.35 -1.85
C ALA A 42 -3.83 -4.16 -0.33
N PHE A 43 -4.68 -3.22 0.08
CA PHE A 43 -5.03 -2.97 1.49
C PHE A 43 -6.45 -3.44 1.83
N ALA A 44 -7.11 -4.22 0.97
CA ALA A 44 -8.52 -4.53 1.17
C ALA A 44 -8.78 -5.33 2.45
N ASN A 45 -9.85 -4.95 3.15
CA ASN A 45 -10.39 -5.53 4.38
C ASN A 45 -9.46 -5.45 5.61
N VAL A 46 -8.51 -4.52 5.63
CA VAL A 46 -7.69 -4.25 6.83
C VAL A 46 -8.50 -3.38 7.80
N ARG A 47 -9.37 -4.03 8.57
CA ARG A 47 -10.40 -3.36 9.39
C ARG A 47 -9.86 -2.38 10.42
N GLY A 48 -8.71 -2.66 11.02
CA GLY A 48 -8.10 -1.82 12.07
C GLY A 48 -7.23 -0.67 11.55
N LEU A 49 -7.02 -0.58 10.23
CA LEU A 49 -6.17 0.45 9.63
C LEU A 49 -6.86 1.81 9.65
N ARG A 50 -6.27 2.77 10.38
CA ARG A 50 -6.75 4.16 10.49
C ARG A 50 -6.00 5.12 9.60
N GLU A 51 -4.71 4.89 9.39
CA GLU A 51 -3.88 5.77 8.56
C GLU A 51 -2.97 4.98 7.63
N VAL A 52 -2.88 5.43 6.39
CA VAL A 52 -1.93 4.92 5.41
C VAL A 52 -1.17 6.05 4.74
N THR A 53 0.15 5.89 4.61
CA THR A 53 1.02 6.81 3.87
C THR A 53 1.67 6.05 2.72
N LEU A 54 1.42 6.51 1.50
CA LEU A 54 2.06 6.02 0.29
C LEU A 54 3.26 6.93 -0.07
N PRO A 55 4.42 6.38 -0.47
CA PRO A 55 5.58 7.18 -0.81
C PRO A 55 5.39 7.87 -2.17
N GLU A 56 6.13 8.96 -2.39
CA GLU A 56 6.09 9.75 -3.64
C GLU A 56 6.54 8.95 -4.87
N THR A 57 7.26 7.84 -4.67
CA THR A 57 7.68 6.94 -5.76
C THR A 57 6.52 6.17 -6.40
N VAL A 58 5.35 6.12 -5.74
CA VAL A 58 4.18 5.40 -6.27
C VAL A 58 3.61 6.17 -7.47
N GLN A 59 3.63 5.52 -8.63
CA GLN A 59 3.17 6.08 -9.90
C GLN A 59 1.77 5.60 -10.28
N SER A 60 1.33 4.45 -9.75
CA SER A 60 -0.01 3.94 -10.02
C SER A 60 -0.66 3.20 -8.86
N LEU A 61 -1.98 3.35 -8.77
CA LEU A 61 -2.85 2.71 -7.79
C LEU A 61 -3.83 1.80 -8.52
N GLY A 62 -3.96 0.57 -8.06
CA GLY A 62 -4.95 -0.38 -8.55
C GLY A 62 -6.37 0.02 -8.17
N ARG A 63 -7.35 -0.74 -8.67
CA ARG A 63 -8.75 -0.53 -8.29
C ARG A 63 -8.92 -0.86 -6.80
N SER A 64 -9.82 -0.16 -6.11
CA SER A 64 -10.31 -0.58 -4.79
C SER A 64 -9.20 -0.83 -3.74
N VAL A 65 -8.07 -0.10 -3.80
CA VAL A 65 -6.89 -0.34 -2.95
C VAL A 65 -7.24 -0.48 -1.47
N PHE A 66 -8.17 0.35 -0.97
CA PHE A 66 -8.61 0.39 0.43
C PHE A 66 -10.01 -0.19 0.66
N TYR A 67 -10.49 -1.05 -0.24
CA TYR A 67 -11.84 -1.61 -0.14
C TYR A 67 -12.07 -2.32 1.20
N GLY A 68 -13.14 -1.96 1.91
CA GLY A 68 -13.47 -2.58 3.20
C GLY A 68 -12.57 -2.17 4.38
N CYS A 69 -11.67 -1.18 4.23
CA CYS A 69 -10.96 -0.56 5.36
C CYS A 69 -11.90 0.38 6.14
N ARG A 70 -12.74 -0.20 7.00
CA ARG A 70 -13.83 0.52 7.66
C ARG A 70 -13.39 1.58 8.68
N GLU A 71 -12.21 1.42 9.27
CA GLU A 71 -11.66 2.39 10.23
C GLU A 71 -10.69 3.39 9.58
N LEU A 72 -10.54 3.38 8.24
CA LEU A 72 -9.58 4.25 7.57
C LEU A 72 -10.05 5.71 7.63
N GLU A 73 -9.33 6.51 8.40
CA GLU A 73 -9.60 7.94 8.61
C GLU A 73 -8.75 8.81 7.68
N LYS A 74 -7.53 8.37 7.34
CA LYS A 74 -6.58 9.16 6.55
C LYS A 74 -5.76 8.31 5.58
N ALA A 75 -5.71 8.76 4.33
CA ALA A 75 -4.79 8.25 3.33
C ALA A 75 -3.98 9.41 2.74
N VAL A 76 -2.66 9.36 2.86
CA VAL A 76 -1.74 10.25 2.16
C VAL A 76 -1.35 9.56 0.85
N LEU A 77 -1.81 10.14 -0.26
CA LEU A 77 -1.56 9.64 -1.60
C LEU A 77 -0.30 10.29 -2.18
N PRO A 78 0.38 9.62 -3.15
CA PRO A 78 1.45 10.25 -3.92
C PRO A 78 0.91 11.45 -4.74
N PRO A 79 1.79 12.36 -5.20
CA PRO A 79 1.43 13.52 -5.99
C PRO A 79 0.82 13.19 -7.36
#